data_AF-A0A840ZKQ3-F1
#
_entry.id   AF-A0A840ZKQ3-F1
#
_cell.length_a   1.000
_cell.length_b   1.000
_cell.length_c   1.000
_cell.angle_alpha   90.00
_cell.angle_beta   90.00
_cell.angle_gamma   90.00
#
_symmetry.space_group_name_H-M   'P 1'
#
loop_
_entity.id
_entity.type
_entity.pdbx_description
1 polymer ?
#
loop_
_entity_poly.entity_id
_entity_poly.type
_entity_poly.pdbx_seq_one_letter_code
_entity_poly.pdbx_strand_id
1 'polypeptide(L)' 'MRASKTFPTQDAAIAYARDKAQSERADLYIHRADGTIQGRNSYGEDSLR' A
#
# COMPACT_ATOMS: atom_id res chain seq x y z
N MET A 1 -1.10 17.53 -0.15
CA MET A 1 -0.23 16.34 -0.10
C MET A 1 0.31 16.10 -1.51
N ARG A 2 1.62 15.90 -1.69
CA ARG A 2 2.21 15.61 -3.00
C ARG A 2 2.56 14.13 -3.07
N ALA A 3 2.19 13.46 -4.17
CA ALA A 3 2.57 12.06 -4.38
C ALA A 3 4.09 11.93 -4.49
N SER A 4 4.68 10.97 -3.77
CA SER A 4 6.12 10.65 -3.83
C SER A 4 6.50 9.92 -5.12
N LYS A 5 5.54 9.25 -5.76
CA LYS A 5 5.68 8.54 -7.03
C LYS A 5 4.33 8.45 -7.74
N THR A 6 4.34 8.45 -9.07
CA THR A 6 3.15 8.25 -9.90
C THR A 6 3.30 6.99 -10.74
N PHE A 7 2.17 6.38 -11.10
CA PHE A 7 2.10 5.15 -11.86
C PHE A 7 0.99 5.25 -12.91
N PRO A 8 1.11 4.56 -14.06
CA PRO A 8 0.11 4.60 -15.12
C PRO A 8 -1.20 3.89 -14.74
N THR A 9 -1.14 2.91 -13.84
CA THR A 9 -2.30 2.16 -13.37
C THR A 9 -2.27 1.98 -11.85
N GLN A 10 -3.45 1.78 -11.25
CA GLN A 10 -3.56 1.49 -9.83
C GLN A 10 -2.89 0.15 -9.48
N ASP A 11 -2.98 -0.86 -10.35
CA ASP A 11 -2.31 -2.15 -10.14
C ASP A 11 -0.79 -2.01 -10.05
N ALA A 12 -0.18 -1.18 -10.91
CA ALA A 12 1.25 -0.91 -10.85
C ALA A 12 1.65 -0.19 -9.54
N ALA A 13 0.80 0.73 -9.06
CA ALA A 13 1.01 1.37 -7.77
C ALA A 13 0.89 0.38 -6.60
N ILE A 14 -0.09 -0.53 -6.64
CA ILE A 14 -0.31 -1.55 -5.61
C ILE A 14 0.87 -2.53 -5.57
N ALA A 15 1.36 -3.00 -6.73
CA ALA A 15 2.50 -3.90 -6.80
C ALA A 15 3.74 -3.27 -6.14
N TYR A 16 4.10 -2.05 -6.55
CA TYR A 16 5.21 -1.32 -5.93
C TYR A 16 5.02 -1.09 -4.43
N ALA A 17 3.81 -0.72 -4.01
CA ALA A 17 3.52 -0.45 -2.61
C ALA A 17 3.59 -1.72 -1.74
N ARG A 18 3.24 -2.90 -2.28
CA ARG A 18 3.39 -4.18 -1.59
C ARG A 18 4.86 -4.51 -1.37
N ASP A 19 5.68 -4.43 -2.40
CA ASP A 19 7.12 -4.70 -2.29
C ASP A 19 7.77 -3.77 -1.27
N LYS A 20 7.41 -2.48 -1.33
CA LYS A 20 7.88 -1.48 -0.38
C LYS A 20 7.44 -1.80 1.05
N ALA A 21 6.15 -2.04 1.27
CA ALA A 21 5.62 -2.32 2.60
C ALA A 21 6.20 -3.60 3.22
N GLN A 22 6.47 -4.63 2.40
CA GLN A 22 7.18 -5.83 2.86
C GLN A 22 8.62 -5.51 3.29
N SER A 23 9.35 -4.75 2.47
CA SER A 23 10.74 -4.36 2.78
C SER A 23 10.84 -3.50 4.03
N GLU A 24 9.85 -2.63 4.26
CA GLU A 24 9.78 -1.72 5.41
C GLU A 24 9.07 -2.34 6.62
N ARG A 25 8.55 -3.58 6.50
CA ARG A 25 7.71 -4.24 7.51
C ARG A 25 6.57 -3.33 8.00
N ALA A 26 5.88 -2.71 7.05
CA ALA A 26 4.85 -1.72 7.29
C ALA A 26 3.46 -2.21 6.85
N ASP A 27 2.42 -1.56 7.35
CA ASP A 27 1.07 -1.75 6.85
C ASP A 27 0.85 -0.96 5.56
N LEU A 28 0.11 -1.57 4.63
CA LEU A 28 -0.30 -0.97 3.38
C LEU A 28 -1.83 -0.78 3.37
N TYR A 29 -2.27 0.46 3.20
CA TYR A 29 -3.67 0.81 2.93
C TYR A 29 -3.84 1.27 1.48
N ILE A 30 -4.81 0.68 0.79
CA ILE A 30 -5.11 1.00 -0.61
C ILE A 30 -6.42 1.77 -0.63
N HIS A 31 -6.39 3.00 -1.13
CA HIS A 31 -7.57 3.85 -1.27
C HIS A 31 -8.13 3.79 -2.69
N ARG A 32 -9.46 3.93 -2.82
CA ARG A 32 -10.15 4.23 -4.07
C ARG A 32 -10.06 5.72 -4.39
N ALA A 33 -10.49 6.09 -5.59
CA ALA A 33 -10.55 7.48 -6.03
C ALA A 33 -11.47 8.38 -5.15
N ASP A 34 -12.47 7.79 -4.50
CA ASP A 34 -13.37 8.47 -3.55
C ASP A 34 -12.80 8.59 -2.12
N GLY A 35 -11.56 8.12 -1.92
CA GLY A 35 -10.87 8.14 -0.63
C GLY A 35 -11.20 6.95 0.29
N THR A 36 -12.19 6.13 -0.04
CA THR A 36 -12.54 4.95 0.74
C THR A 36 -11.44 3.88 0.67
N ILE A 37 -11.32 3.05 1.70
CA ILE A 37 -10.36 1.95 1.71
C ILE A 37 -10.90 0.82 0.84
N GLN A 38 -10.11 0.43 -0.16
CA GLN A 38 -10.34 -0.76 -0.98
C GLN A 38 -9.79 -2.02 -0.32
N GLY A 39 -8.63 -1.91 0.33
CA GLY A 39 -7.99 -3.06 0.97
C GLY A 39 -6.82 -2.67 1.86
N ARG A 40 -6.41 -3.62 2.71
CA ARG A 40 -5.29 -3.50 3.64
C ARG A 40 -4.42 -4.75 3.57
N ASN A 41 -3.11 -4.58 3.60
CA ASN A 41 -2.15 -5.67 3.85
C ASN A 41 -1.28 -5.29 5.04
N SER A 42 -1.00 -6.25 5.92
CA SER A 42 -0.09 -6.05 7.05
C SER A 42 1.17 -6.86 6.88
N TYR A 43 2.30 -6.18 7.00
CA TYR A 43 3.63 -6.79 6.95
C TYR A 43 4.48 -6.44 8.17
N GLY A 44 3.89 -5.78 9.18
CA GLY A 44 4.53 -5.54 10.47
C GLY A 44 4.65 -6.81 11.31
N GLU A 45 5.59 -6.79 12.26
CA GLU A 45 5.89 -7.91 13.19
C GLU A 45 4.68 -8.38 14.02
N ASP A 46 3.60 -7.59 14.11
CA ASP A 46 2.38 -7.93 14.86
C ASP A 46 1.35 -8.72 14.03
N SER A 47 1.81 -9.46 13.02
CA SER A 47 0.98 -10.40 12.24
C SER A 47 0.96 -11.82 12.85
N LEU A 48 1.59 -12.01 14.02
CA LEU A 48 1.76 -13.29 14.73
C LEU A 48 1.05 -13.35 16.11
N ARG A 49 0.00 -12.55 16.33
CA ARG A 49 -0.86 -12.68 17.52
C ARG A 49 -2.25 -13.18 17.20
#